data_AF-A0A957AHH5-F1
#
_entry.id   AF-A0A957AHH5-F1
#
_cell.length_a   1.000
_cell.length_b   1.000
_cell.length_c   1.000
_cell.angle_alpha   90.00
_cell.angle_beta   90.00
_cell.angle_gamma   90.00
#
_symmetry.space_group_name_H-M   'P 1'
#
loop_
_entity.id
_entity.type
_entity.pdbx_description
1 polymer ?
#
loop_
_entity_poly.entity_id
_entity_poly.type
_entity_poly.pdbx_seq_one_letter_code
_entity_poly.pdbx_strand_id
1 'polypeptide(L)' 'MTTKGHEGSWVTIDVGYVDPQRRSCALCGRPLARRIWRENVEGHMREFCEPAHVALYRDYWLPLYGAGAATASSEPRLPT' A
#
# COMPACT_ATOMS: atom_id res chain seq x y z
N MET A 1 0.28 -27.22 0.21
CA MET A 1 0.44 -25.94 0.92
C MET A 1 0.60 -24.88 -0.15
N THR A 2 -0.50 -24.29 -0.62
CA THR A 2 -0.48 -23.39 -1.77
C THR A 2 -0.01 -22.01 -1.29
N THR A 3 1.27 -21.72 -1.47
CA THR A 3 1.81 -20.37 -1.33
C THR A 3 1.06 -19.49 -2.31
N LYS A 4 0.18 -18.62 -1.79
CA LYS A 4 -0.51 -17.59 -2.57
C LYS A 4 0.59 -16.70 -3.15
N GLY A 5 0.93 -16.91 -4.41
CA GLY A 5 1.95 -16.13 -5.10
C GLY A 5 1.58 -14.66 -5.01
N HIS A 6 2.51 -13.84 -4.53
CA HIS A 6 2.37 -12.39 -4.58
C HIS A 6 2.40 -11.98 -6.06
N GLU A 7 1.22 -11.80 -6.67
CA GLU A 7 1.06 -11.36 -8.07
C GLU A 7 1.35 -9.87 -8.21
N GLY A 8 2.57 -9.48 -7.87
CA GLY A 8 3.11 -8.16 -8.14
C GLY A 8 4.02 -8.16 -9.36
N SER A 9 4.14 -7.01 -10.02
CA SER A 9 5.06 -6.83 -11.14
C SER A 9 5.75 -5.47 -11.08
N TRP A 10 6.99 -5.44 -11.58
CA TRP A 10 7.70 -4.19 -11.82
C TRP A 10 7.09 -3.50 -13.03
N VAL A 11 6.64 -2.26 -12.83
CA VAL A 11 6.11 -1.40 -13.88
C VAL A 11 6.98 -0.16 -13.99
N THR A 12 7.31 0.22 -15.23
CA THR A 12 7.94 1.50 -15.51
C THR A 12 6.84 2.51 -15.83
N ILE A 13 6.81 3.62 -15.11
CA ILE A 13 5.86 4.71 -15.34
C ILE A 13 6.51 5.79 -16.19
N ASP A 14 5.75 6.31 -17.16
CA ASP A 14 6.14 7.50 -17.89
C ASP A 14 5.81 8.73 -17.03
N VAL A 15 6.81 9.56 -16.76
CA VAL A 15 6.62 10.82 -16.03
C VAL A 15 6.72 11.94 -17.05
N GLY A 16 5.56 12.38 -17.52
CA GLY A 16 5.44 13.54 -18.41
C GLY A 16 5.85 14.82 -17.70
N TYR A 17 6.60 15.68 -18.37
CA TYR A 17 7.00 16.99 -17.85
C TYR A 17 5.81 17.93 -17.65
N VAL A 18 4.81 17.84 -18.53
CA VAL A 18 3.62 18.71 -18.54
C VAL A 18 2.61 18.30 -17.46
N ASP A 19 2.54 17.01 -17.12
CA ASP A 19 1.64 16.48 -16.11
C ASP A 19 2.36 15.43 -15.23
N PRO A 20 3.12 15.87 -14.22
CA PRO A 20 3.80 14.96 -13.33
C PRO A 20 2.79 14.26 -12.42
N GLN A 21 2.42 13.03 -12.80
CA GLN A 21 1.61 12.15 -11.97
C GLN A 21 2.39 11.79 -10.70
N ARG A 22 2.16 12.55 -9.62
CA ARG A 22 2.80 12.33 -8.32
C ARG A 22 2.25 11.06 -7.70
N ARG A 23 3.02 9.99 -7.82
CA ARG A 23 2.75 8.70 -7.18
C ARG A 23 3.58 8.57 -5.91
N SER A 24 3.03 7.89 -4.92
CA SER A 24 3.70 7.64 -3.64
C SER A 24 3.55 6.19 -3.24
N CYS A 25 4.55 5.67 -2.52
CA CYS A 25 4.47 4.32 -1.97
C CYS A 25 3.33 4.23 -0.95
N ALA A 26 2.45 3.24 -1.11
CA ALA A 26 1.30 3.05 -0.22
C ALA A 26 1.69 2.73 1.24
N LEU A 27 2.91 2.24 1.48
CA LEU A 27 3.42 2.00 2.83
C LEU A 27 4.20 3.19 3.39
N CYS A 28 5.29 3.60 2.74
CA CYS A 28 6.24 4.57 3.30
C CYS A 28 6.00 6.02 2.85
N GLY A 29 5.06 6.27 1.94
CA GLY A 29 4.72 7.61 1.45
C GLY A 29 5.77 8.27 0.55
N ARG A 30 6.93 7.62 0.33
CA ARG A 30 8.01 8.18 -0.52
C ARG A 30 7.55 8.37 -1.96
N PRO A 31 7.97 9.45 -2.64
CA PRO A 31 7.64 9.69 -4.04
C PRO A 31 8.24 8.59 -4.93
N LEU A 32 7.43 8.11 -5.88
CA LEU A 32 7.81 7.06 -6.82
C LEU A 32 8.22 7.69 -8.16
N ALA A 33 9.48 7.50 -8.56
CA ALA A 33 10.06 8.24 -9.68
C ALA A 33 9.88 7.58 -11.05
N ARG A 34 10.19 6.29 -11.22
CA ARG A 34 10.17 5.64 -12.56
C ARG A 34 9.85 4.15 -12.53
N ARG A 35 10.46 3.39 -11.64
CA ARG A 35 10.25 1.95 -11.53
C ARG A 35 9.54 1.65 -10.22
N ILE A 36 8.36 1.06 -10.31
CA ILE A 36 7.47 0.82 -9.18
C ILE A 36 7.06 -0.64 -9.15
N TRP A 37 6.87 -1.17 -7.95
CA TRP A 37 6.22 -2.46 -7.77
C TRP A 37 4.72 -2.23 -7.65
N ARG A 38 3.94 -2.89 -8.51
CA ARG A 38 2.49 -2.76 -8.52
C ARG A 38 1.86 -4.12 -8.24
N GLU A 39 0.99 -4.18 -7.25
CA GLU A 39 0.35 -5.41 -6.81
C GLU A 39 -1.10 -5.16 -6.43
N ASN A 40 -1.96 -6.16 -6.67
CA ASN A 40 -3.33 -6.15 -6.19
C ASN A 40 -3.37 -6.55 -4.71
N VAL A 41 -3.79 -5.62 -3.87
CA VAL A 41 -3.94 -5.82 -2.43
C VAL A 41 -5.39 -5.55 -2.05
N GLU A 42 -6.08 -6.59 -1.56
CA GLU A 42 -7.52 -6.53 -1.17
C GLU A 42 -8.43 -5.95 -2.27
N GLY A 43 -8.20 -6.30 -3.54
CA GLY A 43 -8.99 -5.83 -4.67
C GLY A 43 -8.58 -4.45 -5.20
N HIS A 44 -7.60 -3.80 -4.59
CA HIS A 44 -7.09 -2.49 -5.02
C HIS A 44 -5.68 -2.61 -5.57
N MET A 45 -5.45 -2.06 -6.77
CA MET A 45 -4.09 -1.90 -7.29
C MET A 45 -3.36 -0.84 -6.48
N ARG A 46 -2.29 -1.24 -5.80
CA ARG A 46 -1.44 -0.38 -4.98
C ARG A 46 -0.03 -0.35 -5.54
N GLU A 47 0.67 0.74 -5.24
CA GLU A 47 2.01 1.03 -5.75
C GLU A 47 3.00 1.10 -4.58
N PHE A 48 4.15 0.46 -4.75
CA PHE A 48 5.18 0.32 -3.73
C PHE A 48 6.55 0.54 -4.35
N CYS A 49 7.51 0.98 -3.54
CA CYS A 49 8.89 1.11 -4.03
C CYS A 49 9.58 -0.26 -4.18
N GLU A 50 9.12 -1.29 -3.49
CA GLU A 50 9.69 -2.64 -3.54
C GLU A 50 8.70 -3.73 -3.07
N PRO A 51 8.92 -5.00 -3.44
CA PRO A 51 8.07 -6.12 -3.00
C PRO A 51 8.01 -6.28 -1.47
N ALA A 52 9.11 -6.02 -0.76
CA ALA A 52 9.16 -6.14 0.69
C ALA A 52 8.18 -5.20 1.40
N HIS A 53 7.93 -4.01 0.83
CA HIS A 53 6.92 -3.10 1.35
C HIS A 53 5.50 -3.61 1.14
N VAL A 54 5.25 -4.44 0.12
CA VAL A 54 3.94 -5.09 0.00
C VAL A 54 3.73 -6.10 1.11
N ALA A 55 4.75 -6.90 1.41
CA ALA A 55 4.70 -7.86 2.50
C ALA A 55 4.42 -7.15 3.83
N LEU A 56 5.17 -6.11 4.17
CA LEU A 56 4.94 -5.30 5.38
C LEU A 56 3.57 -4.60 5.39
N TYR A 57 3.12 -4.10 4.23
CA TYR A 57 1.81 -3.47 4.13
C TYR A 57 0.68 -4.46 4.41
N ARG A 58 0.80 -5.70 3.92
CA ARG A 58 -0.22 -6.75 4.11
C ARG A 58 -0.19 -7.34 5.52
N ASP A 59 1.00 -7.64 6.02
CA ASP A 59 1.19 -8.38 7.27
C ASP A 59 0.99 -7.49 8.50
N TYR A 60 1.40 -6.21 8.40
CA TYR A 60 1.41 -5.31 9.54
C TYR A 60 0.46 -4.12 9.37
N TRP A 61 0.52 -3.41 8.23
CA TRP A 61 -0.21 -2.15 8.09
C TRP A 61 -1.72 -2.36 7.92
N LEU A 62 -2.15 -3.26 7.03
CA LEU A 62 -3.55 -3.52 6.74
C LEU A 62 -4.38 -3.95 7.96
N PRO A 63 -3.91 -4.88 8.81
CA PRO A 63 -4.65 -5.26 10.02
C PRO A 63 -4.85 -4.10 10.99
N LEU A 64 -3.89 -3.18 11.08
CA LEU A 64 -3.88 -2.10 12.05
C LEU A 64 -4.56 -0.81 11.56
N TYR A 65 -4.57 -0.57 10.25
CA TYR A 65 -5.00 0.72 9.67
C TYR A 65 -5.91 0.58 8.44
N GLY A 66 -6.14 -0.64 7.94
CA GLY A 66 -7.05 -0.87 6.83
C GLY A 66 -8.51 -0.55 7.18
N ALA A 67 -9.41 -0.62 6.20
CA ALA A 67 -10.83 -0.30 6.39
C ALA A 67 -11.53 -1.11 7.51
N GLY A 68 -10.96 -2.26 7.91
CA GLY A 68 -11.43 -3.06 9.05
C GLY A 68 -10.84 -2.68 10.42
N ALA A 69 -9.87 -1.78 10.50
CA ALA A 69 -9.25 -1.37 11.77
C ALA A 69 -10.12 -0.36 12.57
N ALA A 70 -11.03 0.33 11.89
CA ALA A 70 -11.89 1.35 12.50
C ALA A 70 -12.87 0.78 13.57
N THR A 71 -13.11 -0.53 13.60
CA THR A 71 -13.94 -1.16 14.64
C THR A 71 -13.20 -1.44 15.94
N ALA A 72 -11.87 -1.32 15.99
CA ALA A 72 -11.09 -1.55 17.22
C ALA A 72 -10.81 -0.27 18.02
N SER A 73 -11.09 0.91 17.47
CA SER A 73 -10.92 2.20 18.16
C SER A 73 -12.26 2.78 18.64
N SER A 74 -12.97 2.02 19.49
CA SER A 74 -13.96 2.64 20.39
C SER A 74 -13.23 3.01 21.68
N GLU A 75 -12.76 4.25 21.76
CA GLU A 75 -12.26 4.84 22.99
C GLU A 75 -13.40 4.90 24.03
N PRO A 76 -13.23 4.39 25.27
CA PRO A 76 -14.22 4.60 26.30
C PRO A 76 -14.20 6.09 26.71
N ARG A 77 -15.26 6.83 26.35
CA ARG A 77 -15.55 8.15 26.95
C ARG A 77 -15.63 7.98 28.47
N LEU A 78 -14.67 8.56 29.19
CA LEU A 78 -14.78 8.75 30.63
C LEU A 78 -15.98 9.69 30.93
N PRO A 79 -16.90 9.35 31.84
CA PRO A 79 -17.88 10.30 32.34
C PRO A 79 -17.18 11.36 33.19
N THR A 80 -17.53 12.63 32.95
CA THR A 80 -17.13 13.81 33.76
C THR A 80 -17.70 13.78 35.16
#